data_AF-A0A0H1BGW8-F1
#
_entry.id   AF-A0A0H1BGW8-F1
#
_cell.length_a   1.000
_cell.length_b   1.000
_cell.length_c   1.000
_cell.angle_alpha   90.00
_cell.angle_beta   90.00
_cell.angle_gamma   90.00
#
_symmetry.space_group_name_H-M   'P 1'
#
loop_
_entity.id
_entity.type
_entity.pdbx_description
1 polymer ?
#
loop_
_entity_poly.entity_id
_entity_poly.type
_entity_poly.pdbx_seq_one_letter_code
_entity_poly.pdbx_strand_id
1 'polypeptide(L)'
;MFPPEGTVMHKFLTSRGIHVWISMSVLLSLATFTFSTNFKHTSPFAHLLPSWSQLLTHPIDTFSQVLAVLKMHADHQTLETAEKRKKKTDDVEKRRAYRQAHGLEKKEEGEEVVEGDVAAAAAAADGQLVVDGVDGENEEDGVVRERRRPIKKWLGIW
;
A
#
# COMPACT_ATOMS: atom_id res chain seq x y z
N MET A 1 27.13 -34.20 -27.69
CA MET A 1 26.04 -35.21 -27.75
C MET A 1 25.09 -34.92 -26.60
N PHE A 2 23.77 -34.91 -26.84
CA PHE A 2 22.81 -34.85 -25.74
C PHE A 2 22.93 -36.16 -24.93
N PRO A 3 22.89 -36.10 -23.60
CA PRO A 3 22.95 -37.31 -22.78
C PRO A 3 21.75 -38.20 -23.09
N PRO A 4 21.92 -39.53 -23.06
CA PRO A 4 20.89 -40.47 -23.46
C PRO A 4 19.61 -40.32 -22.61
N GLU A 5 18.48 -40.59 -23.24
CA GLU A 5 17.16 -40.53 -22.62
C GLU A 5 17.09 -41.50 -21.44
N GLY A 6 16.65 -41.00 -20.27
CA GLY A 6 16.62 -41.75 -19.01
C GLY A 6 17.69 -41.34 -17.99
N THR A 7 18.71 -40.57 -18.40
CA THR A 7 19.67 -39.98 -17.45
C THR A 7 19.07 -38.77 -16.70
N VAL A 8 19.51 -38.55 -15.46
CA VAL A 8 19.13 -37.35 -14.67
C VAL A 8 19.50 -36.05 -15.39
N MET A 9 20.62 -36.05 -16.12
CA MET A 9 21.07 -34.90 -16.91
C MET A 9 20.09 -34.58 -18.06
N HIS A 10 19.60 -35.59 -18.78
CA HIS A 10 18.58 -35.39 -19.81
C HIS A 10 17.27 -34.82 -19.22
N LYS A 11 16.86 -35.34 -18.05
CA LYS A 11 15.65 -34.85 -17.35
C LYS A 11 15.79 -33.41 -16.86
N PHE A 12 16.96 -33.03 -16.37
CA PHE A 12 17.23 -31.67 -15.92
C PHE A 12 17.13 -30.67 -17.07
N LEU A 13 17.81 -30.92 -18.20
CA LEU A 13 17.83 -30.00 -19.35
C LEU A 13 16.47 -29.89 -20.06
N THR A 14 15.72 -30.99 -20.18
CA THR A 14 14.49 -31.01 -20.99
C THR A 14 13.23 -30.67 -20.18
N SER A 15 13.24 -30.83 -18.85
CA SER A 15 12.06 -30.60 -18.02
C SER A 15 11.89 -29.12 -17.66
N ARG A 16 10.83 -28.50 -18.20
CA ARG A 16 10.44 -27.14 -17.86
C ARG A 16 10.00 -27.00 -16.40
N GLY A 17 9.39 -28.03 -15.83
CA GLY A 17 8.92 -28.03 -14.44
C GLY A 17 10.06 -27.90 -13.42
N ILE A 18 11.19 -28.58 -13.68
CA ILE A 18 12.36 -28.53 -12.78
C ILE A 18 12.97 -27.13 -12.79
N HIS A 19 13.12 -26.51 -13.96
CA HIS A 19 13.62 -25.15 -14.07
C HIS A 19 12.72 -24.13 -13.36
N VAL A 20 11.40 -24.25 -13.53
CA VAL A 20 10.43 -23.37 -12.85
C VAL A 20 10.49 -23.58 -11.34
N TRP A 21 10.58 -24.81 -10.86
CA TRP A 21 10.69 -25.08 -9.43
C TRP A 21 11.97 -24.48 -8.83
N ILE A 22 13.12 -24.68 -9.49
CA ILE A 22 14.40 -24.16 -9.02
C ILE A 22 14.42 -22.63 -9.07
N SER A 23 14.02 -22.02 -10.20
CA SER A 23 14.00 -20.57 -10.31
C SER A 23 13.00 -19.95 -9.32
N MET A 24 11.82 -20.54 -9.15
CA MET A 24 10.81 -20.08 -8.20
C MET A 24 11.31 -20.19 -6.76
N SER A 25 11.95 -21.29 -6.37
CA SER A 25 12.48 -21.45 -5.01
C SER A 25 13.64 -20.50 -4.70
N VAL A 26 14.53 -20.25 -5.67
CA VAL A 26 15.61 -19.26 -5.53
C VAL A 26 15.03 -17.84 -5.41
N LEU A 27 14.06 -17.49 -6.26
CA LEU A 27 13.40 -16.18 -6.19
C LEU A 27 12.64 -16.00 -4.87
N LEU A 28 11.89 -17.02 -4.43
CA LEU A 28 11.12 -16.98 -3.19
C LEU A 28 12.01 -16.87 -1.96
N SER A 29 13.13 -17.62 -1.92
CA SER A 29 14.09 -17.53 -0.82
C SER A 29 14.77 -16.16 -0.75
N LEU A 30 15.20 -15.61 -1.90
CA LEU A 30 15.80 -14.28 -1.96
C LEU A 30 14.79 -13.18 -1.59
N ALA A 31 13.54 -13.29 -2.05
CA ALA A 31 12.46 -12.38 -1.69
C ALA A 31 12.20 -12.40 -0.18
N THR A 32 12.08 -13.58 0.41
CA THR A 32 11.85 -13.75 1.87
C THR A 32 13.04 -13.23 2.69
N PHE A 33 14.27 -13.49 2.23
CA PHE A 33 15.49 -13.00 2.89
C PHE A 33 15.59 -11.47 2.85
N THR A 34 15.33 -10.88 1.68
CA THR A 34 15.33 -9.42 1.51
C THR A 34 14.23 -8.77 2.32
N PHE A 35 13.02 -9.36 2.32
CA PHE A 35 11.91 -8.92 3.15
C PHE A 35 12.23 -8.96 4.64
N SER A 36 12.77 -10.08 5.15
CA SER A 36 13.15 -10.22 6.56
C SER A 36 14.22 -9.21 6.97
N THR A 37 15.21 -8.98 6.10
CA THR A 37 16.29 -8.01 6.34
C THR A 37 15.76 -6.58 6.34
N ASN A 38 14.90 -6.23 5.37
CA ASN A 38 14.26 -4.92 5.31
C ASN A 38 13.39 -4.69 6.56
N PHE A 39 12.56 -5.66 6.93
CA PHE A 39 11.71 -5.57 8.12
C PHE A 39 12.51 -5.34 9.40
N LYS A 40 13.65 -6.02 9.56
CA LYS A 40 14.54 -5.80 10.72
C LYS A 40 15.13 -4.39 10.76
N HIS A 41 15.31 -3.75 9.60
CA HIS A 41 15.87 -2.41 9.49
C HIS A 41 14.82 -1.31 9.64
N THR A 42 13.60 -1.53 9.15
CA THR A 42 12.54 -0.51 9.10
C THR A 42 11.53 -0.62 10.24
N SER A 43 11.40 -1.80 10.86
CA SER A 43 10.41 -2.03 11.91
C SER A 43 11.01 -1.86 13.31
N PRO A 44 10.40 -1.05 14.19
CA PRO A 44 10.82 -0.95 15.59
C PRO A 44 10.56 -2.24 16.39
N PHE A 45 9.76 -3.16 15.84
CA PHE A 45 9.36 -4.41 16.48
C PHE A 45 10.25 -5.60 16.12
N ALA A 46 11.41 -5.36 15.51
CA ALA A 46 12.35 -6.41 15.08
C ALA A 46 12.80 -7.34 16.21
N HIS A 47 12.87 -6.83 17.44
CA HIS A 47 13.29 -7.58 18.63
C HIS A 47 12.26 -8.62 19.10
N LEU A 48 11.00 -8.49 18.67
CA LEU A 48 9.92 -9.43 19.04
C LEU A 48 9.81 -10.60 18.07
N LEU A 49 10.67 -10.65 17.05
CA LEU A 49 10.70 -11.77 16.13
C LEU A 49 11.25 -13.03 16.82
N PRO A 50 10.59 -14.19 16.63
CA PRO A 50 11.08 -15.45 17.15
C PRO A 50 12.44 -15.81 16.54
N SER A 51 13.24 -16.54 17.32
CA SER A 51 14.54 -17.04 16.86
C SER A 51 14.36 -18.07 15.73
N TRP A 52 15.32 -18.12 14.80
CA TRP A 52 15.27 -19.09 13.70
C TRP A 52 15.28 -20.56 14.16
N SER A 53 15.83 -20.84 15.34
CA SER A 53 15.80 -22.19 15.94
C SER A 53 14.39 -22.61 16.38
N GLN A 54 13.55 -21.66 16.78
CA GLN A 54 12.18 -21.94 17.23
C GLN A 54 11.26 -22.40 16.08
N LEU A 55 11.63 -22.06 14.84
CA LEU A 55 10.96 -22.51 13.63
C LEU A 55 11.04 -24.04 13.45
N LEU A 56 12.09 -24.68 13.99
CA LEU A 56 12.27 -26.13 13.94
C LEU A 56 11.52 -26.87 15.05
N THR A 57 11.32 -26.25 16.22
CA THR A 57 10.64 -26.88 17.36
C THR A 57 9.14 -26.63 17.36
N HIS A 58 8.71 -25.40 17.07
CA HIS A 58 7.30 -24.99 17.06
C HIS A 58 7.00 -24.14 15.81
N PRO A 59 6.85 -24.76 14.63
CA PRO A 59 6.69 -24.03 13.37
C PRO A 59 5.40 -23.19 13.36
N ILE A 60 4.28 -23.75 13.83
CA ILE A 60 2.97 -23.10 13.80
C ILE A 60 2.95 -21.86 14.69
N ASP A 61 3.45 -21.98 15.92
CA ASP A 61 3.51 -20.86 16.86
C ASP A 61 4.42 -19.74 16.34
N THR A 62 5.55 -20.11 15.75
CA THR A 62 6.50 -19.17 15.13
C THR A 62 5.82 -18.35 14.02
N PHE A 63 5.05 -18.99 13.13
CA PHE A 63 4.30 -18.27 12.10
C PHE A 63 3.24 -17.34 12.69
N SER A 64 2.49 -17.80 13.69
CA SER A 64 1.48 -16.95 14.35
C SER A 64 2.09 -15.71 15.00
N GLN A 65 3.27 -15.86 15.62
CA GLN A 65 4.01 -14.77 16.24
C GLN A 65 4.55 -13.79 15.21
N VAL A 66 5.09 -14.28 14.10
CA VAL A 66 5.52 -13.41 12.98
C VAL A 66 4.34 -12.62 12.43
N LEU A 67 3.18 -13.25 12.24
CA LEU A 67 1.97 -12.55 11.77
C LEU A 67 1.50 -11.49 12.77
N ALA A 68 1.56 -11.77 14.07
CA ALA A 68 1.23 -10.78 15.11
C ALA A 68 2.17 -9.56 15.07
N VAL A 69 3.47 -9.79 14.90
CA VAL A 69 4.47 -8.71 14.77
C VAL A 69 4.28 -7.91 13.48
N LEU A 70 3.95 -8.58 12.37
CA LEU A 70 3.61 -7.91 11.10
C LEU A 70 2.35 -7.05 11.24
N LYS A 71 1.31 -7.56 11.91
CA LYS A 71 0.10 -6.79 12.21
C LYS A 71 0.42 -5.54 13.01
N MET A 72 1.22 -5.66 14.07
CA MET A 72 1.62 -4.51 14.90
C MET A 72 2.43 -3.47 14.11
N HIS A 73 3.30 -3.91 13.21
CA HIS A 73 4.00 -3.01 12.29
C HIS A 73 3.02 -2.26 11.37
N ALA A 74 2.03 -2.97 10.80
CA ALA A 74 1.01 -2.35 9.96
C ALA A 74 0.12 -1.37 10.73
N ASP A 75 -0.26 -1.71 11.97
CA ASP A 75 -1.03 -0.85 12.86
C ASP A 75 -0.23 0.44 13.17
N HIS A 76 1.07 0.32 13.44
CA HIS A 76 1.95 1.47 13.67
C HIS A 76 2.08 2.38 12.44
N GLN A 77 2.29 1.82 11.24
CA GLN A 77 2.33 2.59 9.99
C GLN A 77 1.01 3.32 9.71
N THR A 78 -0.10 2.69 10.05
CA THR A 78 -1.43 3.28 9.92
C THR A 78 -1.60 4.48 10.87
N LEU A 79 -1.19 4.33 12.13
CA LEU A 79 -1.20 5.40 13.12
C LEU A 79 -0.33 6.58 12.70
N GLU A 80 0.91 6.34 12.28
CA GLU A 80 1.80 7.41 11.79
C GLU A 80 1.20 8.15 10.59
N THR A 81 0.55 7.42 9.68
CA THR A 81 -0.09 8.02 8.51
C THR A 81 -1.31 8.84 8.89
N ALA A 82 -2.12 8.36 9.84
CA ALA A 82 -3.26 9.09 10.37
C ALA A 82 -2.81 10.38 11.07
N GLU A 83 -1.75 10.33 11.88
CA GLU A 83 -1.16 11.51 12.53
C GLU A 83 -0.64 12.53 11.51
N LYS A 84 0.04 12.07 10.46
CA LYS A 84 0.51 12.94 9.36
C LYS A 84 -0.66 13.61 8.63
N ARG A 85 -1.78 12.90 8.42
CA ARG A 85 -3.00 13.48 7.81
C ARG A 85 -3.65 14.49 8.74
N LYS A 86 -3.80 14.15 10.03
CA LYS A 86 -4.35 15.04 11.04
C LYS A 86 -3.55 16.34 11.15
N LYS A 87 -2.22 16.26 11.16
CA LYS A 87 -1.37 17.46 11.19
C LYS A 87 -1.65 18.40 10.01
N LYS A 88 -1.90 17.85 8.81
CA LYS A 88 -2.22 18.65 7.62
C LYS A 88 -3.60 19.31 7.75
N THR A 89 -4.61 18.60 8.26
CA THR A 89 -5.95 19.17 8.48
C THR A 89 -5.91 20.26 9.54
N ASP A 90 -5.22 20.01 10.66
CA ASP A 90 -5.04 20.99 11.74
C ASP A 90 -4.33 22.26 11.24
N ASP A 91 -3.34 22.13 10.36
CA ASP A 91 -2.66 23.27 9.75
C ASP A 91 -3.58 24.07 8.80
N VAL A 92 -4.45 23.41 8.05
CA VAL A 92 -5.44 24.07 7.18
C VAL A 92 -6.51 24.78 8.01
N GLU A 93 -7.01 24.15 9.06
CA GLU A 93 -8.00 24.71 9.99
C GLU A 93 -7.45 25.94 10.72
N LYS A 94 -6.22 25.89 11.21
CA LYS A 94 -5.56 27.07 11.80
C LYS A 94 -5.47 28.23 10.82
N ARG A 95 -5.12 27.95 9.56
CA ARG A 95 -5.07 28.98 8.51
C ARG A 95 -6.46 29.55 8.24
N ARG A 96 -7.50 28.71 8.22
CA ARG A 96 -8.90 29.15 8.07
C ARG A 96 -9.33 30.04 9.23
N ALA A 97 -9.08 29.61 10.47
CA ALA A 97 -9.40 30.37 11.67
C ALA A 97 -8.65 31.72 11.71
N TYR A 98 -7.38 31.74 11.29
CA TYR A 98 -6.61 32.99 11.18
C TYR A 98 -7.24 33.97 10.17
N ARG A 99 -7.68 33.48 9.00
CA ARG A 99 -8.35 34.31 7.99
C ARG A 99 -9.67 34.87 8.49
N GLN A 100 -10.49 34.05 9.16
CA GLN A 100 -11.75 34.47 9.76
C GLN A 100 -11.55 35.56 10.81
N ALA A 101 -10.61 35.36 11.74
CA ALA A 101 -10.34 36.30 12.82
C ALA A 101 -9.81 37.67 12.32
N HIS A 102 -9.10 37.69 11.19
CA HIS A 102 -8.55 38.92 10.60
C HIS A 102 -9.44 39.50 9.49
N GLY A 103 -10.65 38.98 9.28
CA GLY A 103 -11.58 39.49 8.27
C GLY A 103 -11.09 39.33 6.82
N LEU A 104 -10.15 38.42 6.57
CA LEU A 104 -9.62 38.09 5.24
C LEU A 104 -10.40 36.96 4.56
N GLU A 105 -11.57 36.57 5.09
CA GLU A 105 -12.52 35.79 4.30
C GLU A 105 -13.07 36.68 3.20
N LYS A 106 -12.42 36.60 2.04
CA LYS A 106 -13.06 36.97 0.78
C LYS A 106 -14.34 36.14 0.72
N LYS A 107 -15.50 36.78 0.81
CA LYS A 107 -16.79 36.22 0.41
C LYS A 107 -16.59 35.66 -1.00
N GLU A 108 -16.35 34.36 -1.11
CA GLU A 108 -16.64 33.65 -2.33
C GLU A 108 -18.15 33.45 -2.31
N GLU A 109 -18.85 34.42 -2.90
CA GLU A 109 -20.26 34.32 -3.25
C GLU A 109 -20.38 33.18 -4.27
N GLY A 110 -20.65 31.96 -3.81
CA GLY A 110 -20.72 30.80 -4.71
C GLY A 110 -21.10 29.45 -4.13
N GLU A 111 -21.50 29.32 -2.86
CA GLU A 111 -21.98 28.04 -2.33
C GLU A 111 -23.13 28.26 -1.34
N GLU A 112 -24.33 28.52 -1.88
CA GLU A 112 -25.58 28.31 -1.15
C GLU A 112 -25.74 26.80 -0.90
N VAL A 113 -25.76 26.44 0.37
CA VAL A 113 -26.11 25.12 0.87
C VAL A 113 -27.57 24.83 0.49
N VAL A 114 -27.78 23.98 -0.52
CA VAL A 114 -29.10 23.40 -0.82
C VAL A 114 -29.35 22.29 0.21
N GLU A 115 -30.22 22.57 1.18
CA GLU A 115 -30.73 21.67 2.25
C GLU A 115 -31.50 20.42 1.73
N GLY A 116 -31.26 19.95 0.51
CA GLY A 116 -32.00 18.85 -0.12
C GLY A 116 -31.37 17.45 -0.01
N ASP A 117 -30.05 17.34 0.13
CA ASP A 117 -29.36 16.05 -0.08
C ASP A 117 -29.09 15.23 1.19
N VAL A 118 -29.34 15.78 2.38
CA VAL A 118 -29.11 15.06 3.65
C VAL A 118 -30.11 13.92 3.90
N ALA A 119 -31.30 13.96 3.28
CA ALA A 119 -32.29 12.87 3.40
C ALA A 119 -32.01 11.71 2.44
N ALA A 120 -31.44 11.98 1.26
CA ALA A 120 -31.11 10.94 0.27
C ALA A 120 -29.81 10.21 0.60
N ALA A 121 -28.82 10.90 1.17
CA ALA A 121 -27.54 10.31 1.56
C ALA A 121 -27.65 9.34 2.75
N ALA A 122 -28.62 9.52 3.65
CA ALA A 122 -28.85 8.62 4.78
C ALA A 122 -29.46 7.27 4.37
N ALA A 123 -30.21 7.22 3.25
CA ALA A 123 -30.82 5.99 2.74
C ALA A 123 -29.86 5.14 1.89
N ALA A 124 -28.77 5.72 1.38
CA ALA A 124 -27.79 5.05 0.52
C ALA A 124 -26.58 4.47 1.27
N ALA A 125 -26.54 4.57 2.61
CA ALA A 125 -25.43 4.11 3.44
C ALA A 125 -25.44 2.59 3.73
N ASP A 126 -26.41 1.85 3.21
CA ASP A 126 -26.49 0.39 3.38
C ASP A 126 -26.29 -0.31 2.03
N GLY A 127 -25.01 -0.51 1.67
CA GLY A 127 -24.66 -1.36 0.53
C GLY A 127 -23.53 -0.83 -0.34
N GLN A 128 -22.35 -1.42 -0.13
CA GLN A 128 -21.35 -1.70 -1.16
C GLN A 128 -20.35 -0.57 -1.51
N LEU A 129 -19.16 -0.69 -0.91
CA LEU A 129 -17.95 0.04 -1.27
C LEU A 129 -17.45 -0.44 -2.64
N VAL A 130 -17.64 0.37 -3.67
CA VAL A 130 -16.86 0.32 -4.91
C VAL A 130 -16.15 1.65 -5.03
N VAL A 131 -14.84 1.62 -4.85
CA VAL A 131 -13.94 2.76 -5.12
C VAL A 131 -13.79 2.81 -6.63
N ASP A 132 -14.45 3.77 -7.27
CA ASP A 132 -14.04 4.21 -8.59
C ASP A 132 -13.92 5.74 -8.56
N GLY A 133 -12.69 6.19 -8.78
CA GLY A 133 -12.35 7.60 -8.80
C GLY A 133 -12.45 8.13 -10.22
N VAL A 134 -13.14 9.24 -10.40
CA VAL A 134 -12.88 10.17 -11.51
C VAL A 134 -13.13 11.58 -10.99
N ASP A 135 -12.04 12.35 -10.97
CA ASP A 135 -12.02 13.79 -10.84
C ASP A 135 -12.68 14.42 -12.07
N GLY A 136 -13.70 15.25 -11.85
CA GLY A 136 -14.21 16.23 -12.81
C GLY A 136 -13.66 17.61 -12.45
N GLU A 137 -12.83 18.17 -13.32
CA GLU A 137 -12.13 19.44 -13.17
C GLU A 137 -13.07 20.65 -13.20
N ASN A 138 -12.76 21.68 -12.41
CA ASN A 138 -12.78 23.06 -12.89
C ASN A 138 -11.59 23.83 -12.29
N GLU A 139 -10.72 24.32 -13.17
CA GLU A 139 -9.68 25.33 -12.90
C GLU A 139 -10.38 26.65 -12.50
N GLU A 140 -9.83 27.51 -11.64
CA GLU A 140 -8.62 28.31 -11.86
C GLU A 140 -7.95 28.71 -10.52
N ASP A 141 -6.64 28.47 -10.39
CA ASP A 141 -5.68 29.47 -9.90
C ASP A 141 -4.26 28.86 -9.81
N GLY A 142 -3.29 29.62 -10.29
CA GLY A 142 -1.98 29.13 -10.72
C GLY A 142 -1.07 28.58 -9.62
N VAL A 143 -0.59 27.35 -9.84
CA VAL A 143 0.77 26.92 -9.50
C VAL A 143 1.23 25.96 -10.59
N VAL A 144 2.45 26.18 -11.09
CA VAL A 144 3.15 25.40 -12.12
C VAL A 144 2.91 23.88 -11.94
N ARG A 145 1.99 23.33 -12.73
CA ARG A 145 1.74 21.89 -12.85
C ARG A 145 2.98 21.24 -13.45
N GLU A 146 3.76 20.56 -12.62
CA GLU A 146 4.84 19.68 -13.07
C GLU A 146 4.25 18.68 -14.06
N ARG A 147 4.68 18.74 -15.33
CA ARG A 147 4.14 17.93 -16.42
C ARG A 147 4.16 16.46 -16.02
N ARG A 148 2.99 15.87 -15.75
CA ARG A 148 2.82 14.43 -15.58
C ARG A 148 3.38 13.75 -16.83
N ARG A 149 4.53 13.10 -16.70
CA ARG A 149 5.16 12.36 -17.80
C ARG A 149 4.21 11.23 -18.21
N PRO A 150 3.90 11.07 -19.51
CA PRO A 150 2.96 10.06 -19.96
C PRO A 150 3.46 8.67 -19.55
N ILE A 151 2.61 7.93 -18.85
CA ILE A 151 2.87 6.55 -18.42
C ILE A 151 3.05 5.73 -19.71
N LYS A 152 4.25 5.17 -19.92
CA LYS A 152 4.51 4.29 -21.05
C LYS A 152 3.72 2.99 -20.84
N LYS A 153 2.64 2.85 -21.61
CA LYS A 153 1.77 1.68 -21.66
C LYS A 153 2.52 0.51 -22.30
N TRP A 154 3.11 -0.37 -21.49
CA TRP A 154 3.93 -1.48 -21.99
C TRP A 154 3.20 -2.82 -22.08
N LEU A 155 2.00 -2.96 -21.50
CA LEU A 155 1.22 -4.20 -21.53
C LEU A 155 -0.25 -3.83 -21.71
N GLY A 156 -0.76 -3.90 -22.94
CA GLY A 156 -2.08 -3.41 -23.34
C GLY A 156 -3.24 -4.02 -22.56
N ILE A 157 -3.66 -3.32 -21.52
CA ILE A 157 -4.87 -3.61 -20.74
C ILE A 157 -5.61 -2.28 -20.61
N TRP A 158 -6.88 -2.28 -21.01
CA TRP A 158 -7.81 -1.15 -20.99
C TRP A 158 -8.25 -0.84 -19.56
#